data_AF-A0A819Y234-F1
#
_entry.id   AF-A0A819Y234-F1
#
_cell.length_a   1.000
_cell.length_b   1.000
_cell.length_c   1.000
_cell.angle_alpha   90.00
_cell.angle_beta   90.00
_cell.angle_gamma   90.00
#
_symmetry.space_group_name_H-M   'P 1'
#
loop_
_entity.id
_entity.type
_entity.pdbx_description
1 polymer ?
#
loop_
_entity_poly.entity_id
_entity_poly.type
_entity_poly.pdbx_seq_one_letter_code
_entity_poly.pdbx_strand_id
1 'polypeptide(L)'
;MERHLVPLKRGRLREKDKNTSPSSSGNQQREQSPSPANQMQRQVQCGYSPRTVDRVDQAYPTRGDPQDHIHFKDGRHVLNQDGTWKHDGRSLSREEKKWITENNWTLPKQDEKKK
;
A
#
# COMPACT_ATOMS: atom_id res chain seq x y z
N MET A 1 30.64 59.54 12.06
CA MET A 1 29.33 58.96 12.45
C MET A 1 29.35 57.49 12.06
N GLU A 2 30.19 56.71 12.72
CA GLU A 2 30.22 55.26 12.55
C GLU A 2 29.03 54.61 13.27
N ARG A 3 28.31 53.73 12.56
CA ARG A 3 27.43 52.73 13.16
C ARG A 3 27.72 51.38 12.51
N HIS A 4 28.61 50.65 13.19
CA HIS A 4 28.73 49.21 13.37
C HIS A 4 27.92 48.25 12.46
N LEU A 5 28.67 47.41 11.73
CA LEU A 5 28.28 46.04 11.40
C LEU A 5 28.09 45.21 12.68
N VAL A 6 27.02 44.42 12.73
CA VAL A 6 26.85 43.27 13.65
C VAL A 6 26.29 42.05 12.89
N PRO A 7 26.66 40.80 13.28
CA PRO A 7 26.73 39.64 12.39
C PRO A 7 25.51 38.70 12.36
N LEU A 8 25.61 37.71 11.45
CA LEU A 8 24.69 36.63 11.13
C LEU A 8 23.91 36.04 12.32
N LYS A 9 22.59 35.92 12.16
CA LYS A 9 21.78 34.91 12.86
C LYS A 9 21.30 33.87 11.86
N ARG A 10 21.99 32.73 11.88
CA ARG A 10 21.60 31.47 11.24
C ARG A 10 20.15 31.15 11.57
N GLY A 11 19.30 31.09 10.54
CA GLY A 11 17.94 30.56 10.65
C GLY A 11 18.00 29.11 11.13
N ARG A 12 17.42 28.90 12.30
CA ARG A 12 17.30 27.64 13.04
C ARG A 12 16.66 26.56 12.17
N LEU A 13 17.36 25.44 12.00
CA LEU A 13 16.80 24.18 11.52
C LEU A 13 15.52 23.87 12.30
N ARG A 14 14.40 23.76 11.60
CA ARG A 14 13.17 23.20 12.16
C ARG A 14 13.24 21.69 11.99
N GLU A 15 13.92 21.04 12.92
CA GLU A 15 13.63 19.65 13.26
C GLU A 15 12.14 19.58 13.62
N LYS A 16 11.37 18.90 12.79
CA LYS A 16 10.08 18.33 13.20
C LYS A 16 10.34 16.87 13.50
N ASP A 17 10.61 16.66 14.77
CA ASP A 17 10.08 15.59 15.60
C ASP A 17 9.64 14.31 14.90
N LYS A 18 10.39 13.27 15.23
CA LYS A 18 10.01 11.87 15.24
C LYS A 18 8.60 11.71 15.84
N ASN A 19 7.63 11.31 15.03
CA ASN A 19 6.39 10.65 15.45
C ASN A 19 5.68 10.21 14.16
N THR A 20 5.35 8.95 13.87
CA THR A 20 5.37 7.71 14.63
C THR A 20 5.35 6.64 13.54
N SER A 21 6.45 5.92 13.30
CA SER A 21 6.32 4.63 12.65
C SER A 21 5.77 3.69 13.73
N PRO A 22 4.59 3.08 13.60
CA PRO A 22 4.30 1.92 14.40
C PRO A 22 5.13 0.77 13.83
N SER A 23 6.40 0.72 14.21
CA SER A 23 7.11 -0.56 14.30
C SER A 23 6.53 -1.29 15.52
N SER A 24 5.30 -1.80 15.37
CA SER A 24 4.73 -2.68 16.37
C SER A 24 5.02 -4.12 15.95
N SER A 25 6.19 -4.59 16.37
CA SER A 25 6.40 -6.01 16.65
C SER A 25 5.42 -6.40 17.74
N GLY A 26 4.23 -6.85 17.36
CA GLY A 26 3.14 -7.15 18.27
C GLY A 26 2.23 -8.20 17.67
N ASN A 27 2.54 -9.46 17.97
CA ASN A 27 1.72 -10.63 17.68
C ASN A 27 0.39 -10.53 18.44
N GLN A 28 -0.59 -9.85 17.85
CA GLN A 28 -2.01 -9.88 18.24
C GLN A 28 -2.82 -9.86 16.93
N GLN A 29 -3.11 -11.05 16.39
CA GLN A 29 -4.16 -11.26 15.39
C GLN A 29 -5.50 -10.86 16.00
N ARG A 30 -5.79 -9.56 16.04
CA ARG A 30 -7.18 -9.11 15.95
C ARG A 30 -7.59 -9.44 14.52
N GLU A 31 -8.75 -10.03 14.32
CA GLU A 31 -9.32 -10.22 12.98
C GLU A 31 -9.57 -8.83 12.39
N GLN A 32 -8.53 -8.26 11.79
CA GLN A 32 -8.58 -6.93 11.21
C GLN A 32 -9.29 -7.06 9.87
N SER A 33 -10.36 -6.29 9.70
CA SER A 33 -11.07 -6.21 8.44
C SER A 33 -10.11 -5.85 7.29
N PRO A 34 -10.37 -6.36 6.07
CA PRO A 34 -9.64 -5.97 4.88
C PRO A 34 -9.60 -4.45 4.73
N SER A 35 -8.42 -3.92 4.38
CA SER A 35 -8.26 -2.50 4.09
C SER A 35 -9.11 -2.13 2.88
N PRO A 36 -9.85 -1.01 2.89
CA PRO A 36 -10.63 -0.58 1.74
C PRO A 36 -9.72 -0.23 0.55
N ALA A 37 -10.17 -0.49 -0.69
CA ALA A 37 -9.37 -0.21 -1.90
C ALA A 37 -8.81 1.22 -1.96
N ASN A 38 -9.57 2.23 -1.53
CA ASN A 38 -9.10 3.63 -1.49
C ASN A 38 -7.87 3.83 -0.60
N GLN A 39 -7.77 3.11 0.52
CA GLN A 39 -6.60 3.18 1.39
C GLN A 39 -5.38 2.57 0.71
N MET A 40 -5.55 1.45 0.02
CA MET A 40 -4.47 0.82 -0.74
C MET A 40 -4.07 1.66 -1.97
N GLN A 41 -5.03 2.28 -2.66
CA GLN A 41 -4.75 3.19 -3.77
C GLN A 41 -3.91 4.39 -3.33
N ARG A 42 -4.12 4.91 -2.12
CA ARG A 42 -3.23 5.94 -1.55
C ARG A 42 -1.82 5.41 -1.30
N GLN A 43 -1.65 4.14 -0.90
CA GLN A 43 -0.33 3.53 -0.77
C GLN A 43 0.37 3.42 -2.13
N VAL A 44 -0.36 3.09 -3.19
CA VAL A 44 0.15 3.09 -4.57
C VAL A 44 0.63 4.48 -4.97
N GLN A 45 -0.19 5.51 -4.78
CA GLN A 45 0.15 6.91 -5.09
C GLN A 45 1.38 7.42 -4.32
N CYS A 46 1.54 6.98 -3.07
CA CYS A 46 2.68 7.33 -2.24
C CYS A 46 3.93 6.46 -2.49
N GLY A 47 3.86 5.44 -3.35
CA GLY A 47 4.97 4.54 -3.65
C GLY A 47 5.29 3.51 -2.56
N TYR A 48 4.34 3.24 -1.65
CA TYR A 48 4.43 2.17 -0.65
C TYR A 48 3.96 0.81 -1.18
N SER A 49 3.35 0.77 -2.36
CA SER A 49 2.99 -0.48 -3.03
C SER A 49 4.19 -1.07 -3.79
N PRO A 50 4.14 -2.38 -4.11
CA PRO A 50 5.05 -2.99 -5.08
C PRO A 50 5.03 -2.22 -6.40
N ARG A 51 6.19 -2.10 -7.05
CA ARG A 51 6.35 -1.36 -8.31
C ARG A 51 5.54 -1.93 -9.48
N THR A 52 5.13 -3.19 -9.35
CA THR A 52 4.34 -3.98 -10.30
C THR A 52 2.84 -3.75 -10.17
N VAL A 53 2.37 -3.09 -9.11
CA VAL A 53 0.99 -2.64 -8.93
C VAL A 53 0.81 -1.31 -9.66
N ASP A 54 -0.27 -1.20 -10.44
CA ASP A 54 -0.62 0.02 -11.17
C ASP A 54 -1.63 0.86 -10.39
N ARG A 55 -2.73 0.23 -9.93
CA ARG A 55 -3.80 0.88 -9.16
C ARG A 55 -4.64 -0.13 -8.39
N VAL A 56 -5.43 0.36 -7.44
CA VAL A 56 -6.47 -0.39 -6.74
C VAL A 56 -7.79 0.34 -6.95
N ASP A 57 -8.78 -0.38 -7.47
CA ASP A 57 -10.10 0.14 -7.78
C ASP A 57 -11.14 -0.45 -6.82
N GLN A 58 -12.14 0.36 -6.48
CA GLN A 58 -13.26 -0.08 -5.66
C GLN A 58 -14.24 -0.91 -6.48
N ALA A 59 -15.03 -1.74 -5.79
CA ALA A 59 -16.18 -2.41 -6.36
C ALA A 59 -17.11 -1.40 -7.06
N TYR A 60 -17.50 -1.72 -8.27
CA TYR A 60 -18.55 -1.05 -9.03
C TYR A 60 -19.56 -2.09 -9.53
N PRO A 61 -20.49 -2.56 -8.66
CA PRO A 61 -21.40 -3.67 -8.96
C PRO A 61 -22.25 -3.43 -10.22
N THR A 62 -22.62 -2.18 -10.48
CA THR A 62 -23.44 -1.78 -11.64
C THR A 62 -22.71 -1.83 -12.98
N ARG A 63 -21.38 -2.05 -13.00
CA ARG A 63 -20.55 -2.23 -14.20
C ARG A 63 -19.96 -3.64 -14.31
N GLY A 64 -20.39 -4.58 -13.45
CA GLY A 64 -19.87 -5.94 -13.44
C GLY A 64 -18.55 -6.09 -12.67
N ASP A 65 -18.20 -5.13 -11.81
CA ASP A 65 -17.07 -5.18 -10.89
C ASP A 65 -17.57 -5.34 -9.45
N PRO A 66 -17.99 -6.54 -9.00
CA PRO A 66 -18.64 -6.71 -7.71
C PRO A 66 -17.69 -6.58 -6.51
N GLN A 67 -16.37 -6.53 -6.73
CA GLN A 67 -15.36 -6.55 -5.68
C GLN A 67 -14.31 -5.46 -5.87
N ASP A 68 -13.73 -5.01 -4.75
CA ASP A 68 -12.49 -4.25 -4.73
C ASP A 68 -11.37 -5.10 -5.33
N HIS A 69 -10.52 -4.50 -6.18
CA HIS A 69 -9.52 -5.25 -6.93
C HIS A 69 -8.25 -4.45 -7.25
N ILE A 70 -7.14 -5.17 -7.40
CA ILE A 70 -5.82 -4.63 -7.73
C ILE A 70 -5.55 -4.85 -9.22
N HIS A 71 -5.21 -3.78 -9.93
CA HIS A 71 -4.66 -3.84 -11.29
C HIS A 71 -3.13 -3.86 -11.21
N PHE A 72 -2.53 -4.82 -11.89
CA PHE A 72 -1.08 -4.88 -12.07
C PHE A 72 -0.67 -4.19 -13.37
N LYS A 73 0.58 -3.69 -13.44
CA LYS A 73 1.10 -2.90 -14.57
C LYS A 73 1.09 -3.60 -15.93
N ASP A 74 1.01 -4.93 -15.96
CA ASP A 74 0.86 -5.69 -17.20
C ASP A 74 -0.53 -5.47 -17.87
N GLY A 75 -1.50 -4.91 -17.12
CA GLY A 75 -2.83 -4.58 -17.61
C GLY A 75 -3.76 -5.78 -17.82
N ARG A 76 -3.22 -7.01 -17.78
CA ARG A 76 -3.97 -8.26 -17.99
C ARG A 76 -4.36 -8.97 -16.69
N HIS A 77 -3.68 -8.65 -15.60
CA HIS A 77 -3.84 -9.34 -14.33
C HIS A 77 -4.58 -8.45 -13.34
N VAL A 78 -5.74 -8.94 -12.88
CA VAL A 78 -6.59 -8.24 -11.91
C VAL A 78 -6.94 -9.20 -10.78
N LEU A 79 -6.50 -8.85 -9.57
CA LEU A 79 -6.71 -9.66 -8.36
C LEU A 79 -7.82 -9.04 -7.51
N ASN A 80 -8.86 -9.81 -7.24
CA ASN A 80 -9.95 -9.42 -6.34
C ASN A 80 -9.50 -9.55 -4.88
N GLN A 81 -10.17 -8.82 -3.98
CA GLN A 81 -9.91 -8.84 -2.55
C GLN A 81 -10.00 -10.24 -1.92
N ASP A 82 -10.88 -11.10 -2.44
CA ASP A 82 -11.05 -12.49 -2.02
C ASP A 82 -9.94 -13.46 -2.51
N GLY A 83 -8.96 -12.95 -3.27
CA GLY A 83 -7.86 -13.74 -3.82
C GLY A 83 -8.19 -14.39 -5.17
N THR A 84 -9.37 -14.17 -5.74
CA THR A 84 -9.69 -14.66 -7.09
C THR A 84 -9.12 -13.76 -8.18
N TRP A 85 -8.75 -14.34 -9.31
CA TRP A 85 -8.32 -13.60 -10.49
C TRP A 85 -9.53 -13.33 -11.40
N LYS A 86 -9.70 -12.09 -11.86
CA LYS A 86 -10.76 -11.74 -12.82
C LYS A 86 -10.47 -12.26 -14.25
N HIS A 87 -9.19 -12.35 -14.59
CA HIS A 87 -8.69 -12.84 -15.88
C HIS A 87 -7.62 -13.93 -15.63
N ASP A 88 -6.61 -14.03 -16.51
CA ASP A 88 -5.46 -14.90 -16.30
C ASP A 88 -4.75 -14.57 -14.99
N GLY A 89 -4.58 -15.58 -14.15
CA GLY A 89 -3.81 -15.46 -12.91
C GLY A 89 -2.31 -15.51 -13.18
N ARG A 90 -1.53 -14.97 -12.25
CA ARG A 90 -0.08 -15.12 -12.24
C ARG A 90 0.44 -15.39 -10.84
N SER A 91 1.66 -15.89 -10.76
CA SER A 91 2.36 -16.01 -9.48
C SER A 91 2.75 -14.63 -8.96
N LEU A 92 2.47 -14.39 -7.69
CA LEU A 92 2.85 -13.16 -7.00
C LEU A 92 4.30 -13.24 -6.50
N SER A 93 5.02 -12.13 -6.56
CA SER A 93 6.31 -11.93 -5.91
C SER A 93 6.16 -11.88 -4.39
N ARG A 94 7.28 -12.03 -3.67
CA ARG A 94 7.29 -11.97 -2.20
C ARG A 94 6.82 -10.61 -1.67
N GLU A 95 7.18 -9.53 -2.34
CA GLU A 95 6.79 -8.16 -1.96
C GLU A 95 5.29 -7.94 -2.16
N GLU A 96 4.74 -8.43 -3.27
CA GLU A 96 3.28 -8.38 -3.53
C GLU A 96 2.50 -9.17 -2.48
N LYS A 97 2.93 -10.41 -2.19
CA LYS A 97 2.28 -11.23 -1.17
C LYS A 97 2.27 -10.53 0.18
N LYS A 98 3.42 -10.01 0.61
CA LYS A 98 3.56 -9.27 1.86
C LYS A 98 2.60 -8.08 1.87
N TRP A 99 2.63 -7.23 0.85
CA TRP A 99 1.79 -6.05 0.78
C TRP A 99 0.28 -6.37 0.80
N ILE A 100 -0.14 -7.41 0.09
CA ILE A 100 -1.54 -7.88 0.08
C ILE A 100 -1.95 -8.37 1.47
N THR A 101 -1.13 -9.21 2.11
CA THR A 101 -1.40 -9.72 3.46
C THR A 101 -1.37 -8.64 4.54
N GLU A 102 -0.48 -7.64 4.42
CA GLU A 102 -0.42 -6.49 5.35
C GLU A 102 -1.68 -5.63 5.30
N ASN A 103 -2.38 -5.64 4.16
CA ASN A 103 -3.66 -4.98 3.99
C ASN A 103 -4.86 -5.89 4.33
N ASN A 104 -4.63 -7.11 4.84
CA ASN A 104 -5.64 -8.13 5.15
C ASN A 104 -6.46 -8.56 3.91
N TRP A 105 -5.85 -8.56 2.72
CA TRP A 105 -6.45 -9.12 1.51
C TRP A 105 -6.01 -10.57 1.31
N THR A 106 -6.83 -11.37 0.63
CA THR A 106 -6.58 -12.80 0.45
C THR A 106 -5.62 -13.05 -0.72
N LEU A 107 -4.67 -13.96 -0.52
CA LEU A 107 -3.77 -14.40 -1.58
C LEU A 107 -4.49 -15.40 -2.52
N PRO A 108 -4.12 -15.44 -3.80
CA PRO A 108 -4.70 -16.43 -4.71
C PRO A 108 -4.29 -17.85 -4.32
N LYS A 109 -5.19 -18.82 -4.51
CA LYS A 109 -5.01 -20.24 -4.12
C LYS A 109 -3.73 -20.89 -4.63
N GLN A 110 -3.20 -20.43 -5.76
CA GLN A 110 -1.93 -20.90 -6.32
C GLN A 110 -0.72 -20.54 -5.43
N ASP A 111 -0.84 -19.49 -4.63
CA ASP A 111 0.20 -18.94 -3.77
C ASP A 111 0.06 -19.36 -2.29
N GLU A 112 -1.04 -20.00 -1.89
CA GLU A 112 -1.24 -20.59 -0.55
C GLU A 112 -0.38 -21.84 -0.29
N LYS A 113 0.10 -22.53 -1.35
CA LYS A 113 0.66 -23.89 -1.25
C LYS A 113 2.12 -24.01 -0.77
N LYS A 114 2.66 -23.09 0.02
CA LYS A 114 3.98 -23.27 0.64
C LYS A 114 3.96 -22.85 2.10
N LYS A 115 3.53 -23.77 2.96
CA LYS A 115 3.84 -23.79 4.38
C LYS A 115 4.75 -24.97 4.67
#